data_AF-A0AAW2ACF6-F1
#
_entry.id   AF-A0AAW2ACF6-F1
#
_cell.length_a   1.000
_cell.length_b   1.000
_cell.length_c   1.000
_cell.angle_alpha   90.00
_cell.angle_beta   90.00
_cell.angle_gamma   90.00
#
_symmetry.space_group_name_H-M   'P 1'
#
loop_
_entity.id
_entity.type
_entity.pdbx_description
1 polymer ?
#
loop_
_entity_poly.entity_id
_entity_poly.type
_entity_poly.pdbx_seq_one_letter_code
_entity_poly.pdbx_strand_id
1 'polypeptide(L)'
;QFPALFNRRGEQSKGKRRFAPSPRTSVKFATYNLCVLPGPSSLTPKGSAELQLMQAGLGKRQVSMPEDMDHKEMVKLLEDEFPKLRTLTGGWLFHKAT
;
A
#
# COMPACT_ATOMS: atom_id res chain seq x y z
N GLN A 1 -13.03 -58.37 21.49
CA GLN A 1 -11.67 -58.63 20.97
C GLN A 1 -11.49 -57.76 19.72
N PHE A 2 -10.54 -56.82 19.72
CA PHE A 2 -10.21 -55.96 18.57
C PHE A 2 -8.94 -56.49 17.87
N PRO A 3 -8.86 -56.55 16.54
CA PRO A 3 -7.72 -57.14 15.85
C PRO A 3 -6.49 -56.22 15.91
N ALA A 4 -5.38 -56.78 16.39
CA ALA A 4 -4.06 -56.16 16.36
C ALA A 4 -3.63 -55.87 14.90
N LEU A 5 -3.49 -54.59 14.56
CA LEU A 5 -2.94 -54.15 13.27
C LEU A 5 -1.51 -53.63 13.49
N PHE A 6 -0.57 -54.54 13.32
CA PHE A 6 0.78 -54.30 12.79
C PHE A 6 1.64 -53.24 13.48
N ASN A 7 2.30 -53.64 14.57
CA ASN A 7 3.61 -53.07 14.93
C ASN A 7 4.65 -53.49 13.88
N ARG A 8 4.72 -52.75 12.76
CA ARG A 8 5.79 -52.89 11.79
C ARG A 8 7.00 -52.10 12.31
N ARG A 9 7.86 -52.79 13.09
CA ARG A 9 9.24 -52.32 13.33
C ARG A 9 9.91 -52.18 11.97
N GLY A 10 10.01 -50.95 11.47
CA GLY A 10 10.75 -50.64 10.24
C GLY A 10 10.06 -49.75 9.21
N GLU A 11 8.82 -49.29 9.41
CA GLU A 11 8.14 -48.46 8.39
C GLU A 11 7.85 -47.03 8.90
N GLN A 12 8.67 -46.09 8.45
CA GLN A 12 8.47 -44.63 8.39
C GLN A 12 7.29 -44.06 9.21
N SER A 13 7.52 -43.66 10.45
CA SER A 13 6.70 -42.59 11.04
C SER A 13 7.16 -41.26 10.46
N LYS A 14 6.84 -40.99 9.20
CA LYS A 14 6.64 -39.62 8.69
C LYS A 14 5.41 -39.07 9.40
N GLY A 15 5.58 -38.79 10.70
CA GLY A 15 4.56 -38.17 11.53
C GLY A 15 4.10 -36.90 10.84
N LYS A 16 2.79 -36.81 10.67
CA LYS A 16 2.02 -35.71 10.07
C LYS A 16 2.74 -34.39 10.38
N ARG A 17 3.47 -33.85 9.39
CA ARG A 17 4.15 -32.56 9.57
C ARG A 17 3.06 -31.59 9.99
N ARG A 18 3.16 -31.06 11.21
CA ARG A 18 2.36 -29.92 11.62
C ARG A 18 2.62 -28.88 10.54
N PHE A 19 1.60 -28.51 9.77
CA PHE A 19 1.74 -27.42 8.81
C PHE A 19 2.40 -26.28 9.56
N ALA A 20 3.59 -25.86 9.11
CA ALA A 20 4.22 -24.69 9.68
C ALA A 20 3.17 -23.57 9.63
N PRO A 21 2.96 -22.78 10.71
CA PRO A 21 2.10 -21.63 10.60
C PRO A 21 2.63 -20.82 9.42
N SER A 22 1.80 -20.69 8.38
CA SER A 22 2.13 -19.80 7.27
C SER A 22 2.39 -18.43 7.91
N PRO A 23 3.56 -17.81 7.70
CA PRO A 23 3.79 -16.46 8.17
C PRO A 23 2.80 -15.58 7.41
N ARG A 24 1.65 -15.30 8.03
CA ARG A 24 0.66 -14.36 7.53
C ARG A 24 1.14 -12.96 7.86
N THR A 25 2.17 -12.53 7.16
CA THR A 25 2.56 -11.13 7.05
C THR A 25 2.60 -10.76 5.58
N SER A 26 1.54 -11.11 4.83
CA SER A 26 1.31 -10.51 3.53
C SER A 26 0.81 -9.10 3.79
N VAL A 27 1.72 -8.13 3.75
CA VAL A 27 1.37 -6.71 3.80
C VAL A 27 0.49 -6.41 2.59
N LYS A 28 -0.71 -5.90 2.85
CA LYS A 28 -1.65 -5.50 1.80
C LYS A 28 -1.29 -4.11 1.33
N PHE A 29 -1.40 -3.87 0.03
CA PHE A 29 -1.15 -2.56 -0.57
C PHE A 29 -2.46 -2.00 -1.12
N ALA A 30 -2.70 -0.72 -0.85
CA ALA A 30 -3.77 0.05 -1.42
C ALA A 30 -3.19 1.09 -2.39
N THR A 31 -3.81 1.22 -3.56
CA THR A 31 -3.35 2.13 -4.60
C THR A 31 -4.28 3.34 -4.69
N TYR A 32 -3.71 4.53 -4.61
CA TYR A 32 -4.43 5.80 -4.60
C TYR A 32 -4.02 6.66 -5.81
N ASN A 33 -5.01 7.30 -6.45
CA ASN A 33 -4.76 8.32 -7.44
C ASN A 33 -4.91 9.69 -6.77
N LEU A 34 -3.80 10.37 -6.55
CA LEU A 34 -3.74 11.66 -5.88
C LEU A 34 -3.50 12.76 -6.90
N CYS A 35 -4.14 13.91 -6.73
CA CYS A 35 -3.93 15.07 -7.59
C CYS A 35 -3.60 16.29 -6.73
N VAL A 36 -2.41 16.86 -6.92
CA VAL A 36 -2.03 18.12 -6.25
C VAL A 36 -2.24 19.27 -7.21
N LEU A 37 -2.96 20.30 -6.76
CA LEU A 37 -3.27 21.50 -7.53
C LEU A 37 -2.55 22.72 -6.93
N PRO A 38 -2.29 23.78 -7.72
CA PRO A 38 -1.64 24.99 -7.23
C PRO A 38 -2.53 25.80 -6.27
N GLY A 39 -3.83 25.51 -6.21
CA GLY A 39 -4.78 26.14 -5.30
C GLY A 39 -6.01 25.27 -5.09
N PRO A 40 -6.86 25.63 -4.13
CA PRO A 40 -8.10 24.90 -3.86
C PRO A 40 -9.03 24.96 -5.08
N SER A 41 -9.54 23.81 -5.49
CA SER A 41 -10.48 23.67 -6.61
C SER A 41 -11.49 22.58 -6.28
N SER A 42 -12.77 22.81 -6.61
CA SER A 42 -13.82 21.79 -6.54
C SER A 42 -13.89 20.91 -7.79
N LEU A 43 -13.10 21.23 -8.82
CA LEU A 43 -13.13 20.56 -10.11
C LEU A 43 -11.81 19.83 -10.39
N THR A 44 -11.93 18.64 -10.95
CA THR A 44 -10.80 17.89 -11.52
C THR A 44 -10.18 18.71 -12.66
N PRO A 45 -8.85 18.88 -12.71
CA PRO A 45 -8.20 19.65 -13.77
C PRO A 45 -8.53 19.07 -15.14
N LYS A 46 -8.78 19.94 -16.12
CA LYS A 46 -9.00 19.55 -17.51
C LYS A 46 -7.72 18.92 -18.08
N GLY A 47 -7.85 17.97 -19.02
CA GLY A 47 -6.72 17.24 -19.60
C GLY A 47 -5.62 18.14 -20.20
N SER A 48 -5.97 19.33 -20.69
CA SER A 48 -4.99 20.31 -21.20
C SER A 48 -4.07 20.89 -20.11
N ALA A 49 -4.53 20.96 -18.86
CA ALA A 49 -3.75 21.44 -17.73
C ALA A 49 -2.95 20.32 -17.05
N GLU A 50 -3.28 19.05 -17.29
CA GLU A 50 -2.61 17.91 -16.63
C GLU A 50 -1.12 17.83 -16.97
N LEU A 51 -0.76 18.00 -18.24
CA LEU A 51 0.65 17.98 -18.67
C LEU A 51 1.45 19.11 -18.02
N GLN A 52 0.89 20.32 -17.96
CA GLN A 52 1.54 21.46 -17.33
C GLN A 52 1.71 21.26 -15.82
N LEU A 53 0.69 20.72 -15.16
CA LEU A 53 0.77 20.38 -13.74
C LEU A 53 1.86 19.33 -13.50
N MET A 54 1.91 18.27 -14.31
CA MET A 54 2.91 17.21 -14.21
C MET A 54 4.34 17.75 -14.37
N GLN A 55 4.57 18.59 -15.38
CA GLN A 55 5.86 19.25 -15.61
C GLN A 55 6.27 20.16 -14.46
N ALA A 56 5.29 20.79 -13.79
CA ALA A 56 5.52 21.62 -12.62
C ALA A 56 5.68 20.83 -11.31
N GLY A 57 5.77 19.49 -11.34
CA GLY A 57 5.84 18.66 -10.12
C GLY A 57 4.53 18.65 -9.32
N LEU A 58 3.41 18.94 -9.98
CA LEU A 58 2.04 18.88 -9.49
C LEU A 58 1.26 17.83 -10.29
N GLY A 59 -0.06 17.77 -10.11
CA GLY A 59 -0.94 16.95 -10.95
C GLY A 59 -1.15 15.54 -10.41
N LYS A 60 -1.59 14.63 -11.29
CA LYS A 60 -2.02 13.29 -10.91
C LYS A 60 -0.81 12.36 -10.75
N ARG A 61 -0.72 11.68 -9.61
CA ARG A 61 0.22 10.59 -9.34
C ARG A 61 -0.54 9.40 -8.79
N GLN A 62 -0.12 8.21 -9.19
CA GLN A 62 -0.58 6.97 -8.59
C GLN A 62 0.41 6.55 -7.52
N VAL A 63 -0.05 6.40 -6.28
CA VAL A 63 0.80 6.03 -5.14
C VAL A 63 0.29 4.73 -4.55
N SER A 64 1.18 3.75 -4.38
CA SER A 64 0.89 2.49 -3.71
C SER A 64 1.39 2.56 -2.28
N MET A 65 0.52 2.27 -1.32
CA MET A 65 0.77 2.42 0.11
C MET A 65 0.44 1.11 0.84
N PRO A 66 1.32 0.61 1.72
CA PRO A 66 0.97 -0.45 2.66
C PRO A 66 -0.22 -0.06 3.54
N GLU A 67 -1.13 -0.99 3.84
CA GLU A 67 -2.25 -0.75 4.78
C GLU A 67 -1.78 -0.47 6.21
N ASP A 68 -0.61 -0.97 6.58
CA ASP A 68 0.03 -0.80 7.89
C ASP A 68 1.07 0.32 7.93
N MET A 69 1.13 1.16 6.87
CA MET A 69 2.09 2.25 6.79
C MET A 69 1.82 3.33 7.84
N ASP A 70 2.88 3.75 8.53
CA ASP A 70 2.79 4.80 9.55
C ASP A 70 2.56 6.18 8.93
N HIS A 71 1.91 7.08 9.67
CA HIS A 71 1.65 8.45 9.22
C HIS A 71 2.94 9.19 8.79
N LYS A 72 4.05 8.99 9.50
CA LYS A 72 5.34 9.63 9.14
C LYS A 72 5.90 9.11 7.82
N GLU A 73 5.72 7.83 7.54
CA GLU A 73 6.16 7.20 6.28
C GLU A 73 5.26 7.66 5.13
N MET A 74 3.95 7.76 5.38
CA MET A 74 2.99 8.33 4.43
C MET A 74 3.35 9.75 4.02
N VAL A 75 3.67 10.62 4.99
CA VAL A 75 4.04 12.02 4.71
C VAL A 75 5.33 12.07 3.88
N LYS A 76 6.36 11.29 4.24
CA LYS A 76 7.61 11.23 3.47
C LYS A 76 7.38 10.76 2.04
N LEU A 77 6.60 9.70 1.85
CA LEU A 77 6.25 9.19 0.52
C LEU A 77 5.55 10.26 -0.33
N LEU A 78 4.64 11.01 0.26
CA LEU A 78 3.92 12.08 -0.43
C LEU A 78 4.82 13.28 -0.73
N GLU A 79 5.75 13.62 0.15
CA GLU A 79 6.76 14.64 -0.07
C GLU A 79 7.80 14.24 -1.15
N ASP A 80 8.09 12.95 -1.28
CA ASP A 80 8.95 12.41 -2.33
C ASP A 80 8.25 12.44 -3.70
N GLU A 81 6.98 12.04 -3.75
CA GLU A 81 6.16 12.08 -4.98
C GLU A 81 5.83 13.51 -5.41
N PHE A 82 5.60 14.40 -4.44
CA PHE A 82 5.26 15.81 -4.65
C PHE A 82 6.21 16.73 -3.87
N PRO A 83 7.40 17.05 -4.43
CA PRO A 83 8.42 17.86 -3.75
C PRO A 83 7.92 19.23 -3.28
N LYS A 84 6.89 19.78 -3.93
CA LYS A 84 6.25 21.05 -3.54
C LYS A 84 5.53 21.00 -2.19
N LEU A 85 5.19 19.81 -1.69
CA LEU A 85 4.58 19.66 -0.37
C LEU A 85 5.56 19.97 0.77
N ARG A 86 6.87 19.71 0.57
CA ARG A 86 7.92 19.97 1.57
C ARG A 86 8.08 21.44 1.91
N THR A 87 7.77 22.33 0.96
CA THR A 87 7.92 23.78 1.12
C THR A 87 6.69 24.45 1.73
N LEU A 88 5.58 23.72 1.91
CA LEU A 88 4.36 24.26 2.48
C LEU A 88 4.45 24.30 4.00
N THR A 89 4.06 25.44 4.59
CA THR A 89 3.97 25.62 6.03
C THR A 89 2.52 25.44 6.48
N GLY A 90 2.29 24.76 7.60
CA GLY A 90 0.94 24.55 8.17
C GLY A 90 0.22 23.26 7.74
N GLY A 91 0.88 22.37 6.99
CA GLY A 91 0.32 21.11 6.54
C GLY A 91 -0.58 21.24 5.30
N TRP A 92 -1.00 20.10 4.76
CA TRP A 92 -1.84 20.02 3.56
C TRP A 92 -2.95 18.98 3.77
N LEU A 93 -4.09 19.18 3.09
CA LEU A 93 -5.24 18.30 3.16
C LEU A 93 -5.61 17.83 1.75
N PHE A 94 -5.78 16.51 1.59
CA PHE A 94 -6.31 15.93 0.37
C PHE A 94 -7.82 15.73 0.49
N HIS A 95 -8.57 16.22 -0.49
CA HIS A 95 -9.98 15.93 -0.63
C HIS A 95 -10.20 14.71 -1.52
N LYS A 96 -11.10 13.83 -1.10
CA LYS A 96 -11.59 12.74 -1.95
C LYS A 96 -12.39 13.34 -3.12
N ALA A 97 -11.91 13.14 -4.35
CA ALA A 97 -12.69 13.47 -5.54
C ALA A 97 -13.95 12.58 -5.58
N THR A 98 -15.10 13.19 -5.91
CA THR A 98 -16.40 12.49 -6.03
C THR A 98 -16.63 12.06 -7.46
#